data_AF-A0A7S1CSW9-F1
#
_entry.id   AF-A0A7S1CSW9-F1
#
_cell.length_a   1.000
_cell.length_b   1.000
_cell.length_c   1.000
_cell.angle_alpha   90.00
_cell.angle_beta   90.00
_cell.angle_gamma   90.00
#
_symmetry.space_group_name_H-M   'P 1'
#
loop_
_entity.id
_entity.type
_entity.pdbx_description
1 polymer ?
#
loop_
_entity_poly.entity_id
_entity_poly.type
_entity_poly.pdbx_seq_one_letter_code
_entity_poly.pdbx_strand_id
1 'polypeptide(L)'
;AAVGAAWPDAVGGSVNDTAAMLRTAFGFAAVFRLARLTRAVRLEDNMRKTARTLFLIMPPMARLLAVFAAIMYGFAALANDLYGDSMRGDAAVLQGTGWAADAGGVQLTFADFPRSMLTTFMVSLLAKWPIVLDAAAAVSETAAGKAGTRAFFIAYRLLVSVVFIPVFVGFIIEAFYKNQEIVEQRWR
;
A
#
# COMPACT_ATOMS: atom_id res chain seq x y z
N ALA A 1 -55.53 14.13 -17.00
CA ALA A 1 -54.68 12.97 -17.30
C ALA A 1 -53.28 13.26 -16.79
N ALA A 2 -52.82 12.39 -15.88
CA ALA A 2 -51.53 12.25 -15.21
C ALA A 2 -50.46 13.36 -15.29
N VAL A 3 -50.17 13.92 -14.11
CA VAL A 3 -48.94 14.62 -13.73
C VAL A 3 -47.82 13.59 -13.56
N GLY A 4 -46.78 13.64 -14.40
CA GLY A 4 -45.58 12.79 -14.28
C GLY A 4 -44.56 13.42 -13.34
N ALA A 5 -44.65 13.12 -12.05
CA ALA A 5 -43.66 13.49 -11.05
C ALA A 5 -42.41 12.60 -11.19
N ALA A 6 -41.29 13.19 -11.59
CA ALA A 6 -39.97 12.58 -11.53
C ALA A 6 -39.46 12.61 -10.07
N TRP A 7 -39.28 11.42 -9.48
CA TRP A 7 -38.46 11.19 -8.29
C TRP A 7 -37.37 10.16 -8.65
N PRO A 8 -36.18 10.22 -8.01
CA PRO A 8 -34.92 9.70 -8.53
C PRO A 8 -34.67 8.23 -8.20
N ASP A 9 -33.92 7.56 -9.07
CA ASP A 9 -33.52 6.14 -9.06
C ASP A 9 -32.56 5.75 -7.91
N ALA A 10 -32.91 6.07 -6.67
CA ALA A 10 -32.11 5.80 -5.48
C ALA A 10 -32.55 4.53 -4.73
N VAL A 11 -32.87 3.42 -5.39
CA VAL A 11 -32.93 2.08 -4.74
C VAL A 11 -32.62 0.97 -5.77
N GLY A 12 -31.39 0.98 -6.29
CA GLY A 12 -30.87 -0.06 -7.19
C GLY A 12 -29.54 -0.64 -6.71
N GLY A 13 -29.32 -0.72 -5.39
CA GLY A 13 -28.16 -1.36 -4.79
C GLY A 13 -28.25 -2.88 -4.95
N SER A 14 -27.53 -3.38 -5.94
CA SER A 14 -27.49 -4.77 -6.37
C SER A 14 -27.26 -5.75 -5.21
N VAL A 15 -28.02 -6.84 -5.19
CA VAL A 15 -27.84 -8.00 -4.30
C VAL A 15 -26.38 -8.51 -4.30
N ASN A 16 -25.62 -8.28 -5.37
CA ASN A 16 -24.19 -8.58 -5.43
C ASN A 16 -23.33 -7.78 -4.43
N ASP A 17 -23.69 -6.53 -4.11
CA ASP A 17 -22.90 -5.69 -3.21
C ASP A 17 -23.03 -6.18 -1.76
N THR A 18 -24.24 -6.56 -1.34
CA THR A 18 -24.46 -7.20 -0.03
C THR A 18 -23.80 -8.57 0.08
N ALA A 19 -23.82 -9.38 -0.98
CA ALA A 19 -23.15 -10.68 -1.01
C ALA A 19 -21.62 -10.53 -0.99
N ALA A 20 -21.05 -9.51 -1.64
CA ALA A 20 -19.64 -9.19 -1.59
C ALA A 20 -19.19 -8.72 -0.21
N MET A 21 -19.98 -7.86 0.44
CA MET A 21 -19.77 -7.43 1.83
C MET A 21 -19.83 -8.60 2.82
N LEU A 22 -20.78 -9.52 2.63
CA LEU A 22 -20.88 -10.72 3.46
C LEU A 22 -19.68 -11.65 3.23
N ARG A 23 -19.21 -11.83 1.99
CA ARG A 23 -18.00 -12.63 1.70
C ARG A 23 -16.74 -12.03 2.30
N THR A 24 -16.54 -10.71 2.22
CA THR A 24 -15.40 -10.05 2.86
C THR A 24 -15.51 -10.12 4.38
N ALA A 25 -16.70 -9.90 4.95
CA ALA A 25 -16.94 -10.04 6.39
C ALA A 25 -16.69 -11.48 6.89
N PHE A 26 -17.14 -12.50 6.16
CA PHE A 26 -16.82 -13.90 6.44
C PHE A 26 -15.32 -14.19 6.29
N GLY A 27 -14.66 -13.58 5.31
CA GLY A 27 -13.19 -13.63 5.16
C GLY A 27 -12.47 -13.07 6.38
N PHE A 28 -12.86 -11.88 6.85
CA PHE A 28 -12.31 -11.29 8.07
C PHE A 28 -12.63 -12.14 9.31
N ALA A 29 -13.85 -12.65 9.45
CA ALA A 29 -14.23 -13.54 10.55
C ALA A 29 -13.41 -14.84 10.54
N ALA A 30 -13.13 -15.41 9.37
CA ALA A 30 -12.26 -16.57 9.21
C ALA A 30 -10.81 -16.25 9.60
N VAL A 31 -10.28 -15.08 9.20
CA VAL A 31 -8.95 -14.60 9.61
C VAL A 31 -8.88 -14.40 11.12
N PHE A 32 -9.89 -13.79 11.74
CA PHE A 32 -9.96 -13.65 13.19
C PHE A 32 -10.07 -15.00 13.91
N ARG A 33 -10.81 -15.96 13.34
CA ARG A 33 -10.91 -17.32 13.87
C ARG A 33 -9.58 -18.07 13.75
N LEU A 34 -8.86 -17.92 12.64
CA LEU A 34 -7.50 -18.43 12.42
C LEU A 34 -6.47 -17.75 13.35
N ALA A 35 -6.60 -16.44 13.59
CA ALA A 35 -5.80 -15.70 14.56
C ALA A 35 -6.08 -16.14 16.01
N ARG A 36 -7.33 -16.51 16.31
CA ARG A 36 -7.69 -17.15 17.58
C ARG A 36 -7.12 -18.55 17.69
N LEU A 37 -7.08 -19.29 16.58
CA LEU A 37 -6.46 -20.62 16.50
C LEU A 37 -4.93 -20.55 16.65
N THR A 38 -4.24 -19.54 16.11
CA THR A 38 -2.80 -19.33 16.41
C THR A 38 -2.55 -18.92 17.86
N ARG A 39 -3.51 -18.25 18.52
CA ARG A 39 -3.50 -18.03 19.98
C ARG A 39 -3.76 -19.32 20.78
N ALA A 40 -4.49 -20.29 20.19
CA ALA A 40 -4.83 -21.58 20.79
C ALA A 40 -3.78 -22.67 20.52
N VAL A 41 -3.05 -22.59 19.40
CA VAL A 41 -1.80 -23.30 19.19
C VAL A 41 -0.88 -22.83 20.30
N ARG A 42 -0.46 -23.77 21.13
CA ARG A 42 0.44 -23.55 22.26
C ARG A 42 1.78 -23.03 21.70
N LEU A 43 1.87 -21.73 21.42
CA LEU A 43 3.16 -21.06 21.26
C LEU A 43 3.92 -21.37 22.56
N GLU A 44 4.94 -22.20 22.42
CA GLU A 44 5.92 -22.51 23.45
C GLU A 44 6.36 -21.20 24.13
N ASP A 45 6.72 -21.24 25.40
CA ASP A 45 7.05 -20.04 26.17
C ASP A 45 8.12 -19.17 25.48
N ASN A 46 9.00 -19.80 24.69
CA ASN A 46 9.99 -19.10 23.87
C ASN A 46 9.37 -18.27 22.72
N MET A 47 8.39 -18.78 21.96
CA MET A 47 7.74 -17.99 20.90
C MET A 47 6.88 -16.84 21.46
N ARG A 48 6.22 -17.06 22.61
CA ARG A 48 5.45 -15.99 23.29
C ARG A 48 6.35 -14.87 23.78
N LYS A 49 7.53 -15.20 24.33
CA LYS A 49 8.52 -14.23 24.76
C LYS A 49 8.97 -13.38 23.58
N THR A 50 9.40 -14.00 22.47
CA THR A 50 9.82 -13.28 21.25
C THR A 50 8.71 -12.42 20.63
N ALA A 51 7.47 -12.95 20.56
CA ALA A 51 6.34 -12.18 20.05
C ALA A 51 6.02 -10.98 20.95
N ARG A 52 6.04 -11.16 22.27
CA ARG A 52 5.83 -10.05 23.22
C ARG A 52 6.92 -9.00 23.08
N THR A 53 8.16 -9.40 22.82
CA THR A 53 9.26 -8.48 22.53
C THR A 53 9.00 -7.69 21.24
N LEU A 54 8.58 -8.36 20.17
CA LEU A 54 8.20 -7.69 18.91
C LEU A 54 7.09 -6.65 19.13
N PHE A 55 6.07 -6.96 19.92
CA PHE A 55 5.02 -6.00 20.29
C PHE A 55 5.54 -4.86 21.18
N LEU A 56 6.55 -5.10 22.02
CA LEU A 56 7.18 -4.06 22.85
C LEU A 56 8.02 -3.08 22.00
N ILE A 57 8.62 -3.58 20.92
CA ILE A 57 9.44 -2.81 19.96
C ILE A 57 8.57 -2.07 18.93
N MET A 58 7.29 -2.46 18.79
CA MET A 58 6.35 -1.89 17.82
C MET A 58 6.16 -0.37 17.94
N PRO A 59 5.98 0.26 19.12
CA PRO A 59 5.72 1.71 19.19
C PRO A 59 6.89 2.55 18.64
N PRO A 60 8.17 2.24 18.96
CA PRO A 60 9.31 2.85 18.28
C PRO A 60 9.33 2.61 16.76
N MET A 61 9.03 1.40 16.28
CA MET A 61 8.95 1.11 14.83
C MET A 61 7.82 1.89 14.14
N ALA A 62 6.68 2.05 14.80
CA ALA A 62 5.54 2.78 14.27
C ALA A 62 5.88 4.26 14.01
N ARG A 63 6.74 4.86 14.82
CA ARG A 63 7.24 6.23 14.58
C ARG A 63 8.06 6.33 13.29
N LEU A 64 8.96 5.36 13.06
CA LEU A 64 9.74 5.30 11.82
C LEU A 64 8.83 5.07 10.60
N LEU A 65 7.86 4.16 10.72
CA LEU A 65 6.87 3.92 9.68
C LEU A 65 5.99 5.15 9.41
N ALA A 66 5.67 5.95 10.43
CA ALA A 66 4.91 7.18 10.24
C ALA A 66 5.70 8.23 9.44
N VAL A 67 7.01 8.37 9.70
CA VAL A 67 7.89 9.24 8.91
C VAL A 67 7.93 8.77 7.46
N PHE A 68 8.07 7.45 7.24
CA PHE A 68 8.02 6.87 5.91
C PHE A 68 6.68 7.11 5.20
N ALA A 69 5.57 6.93 5.92
CA ALA A 69 4.22 7.20 5.42
C ALA A 69 4.04 8.67 5.04
N ALA A 70 4.67 9.62 5.76
CA ALA A 70 4.64 11.04 5.41
C ALA A 70 5.41 11.33 4.11
N ILE A 71 6.58 10.72 3.92
CA ILE A 71 7.33 10.83 2.64
C ILE A 71 6.50 10.22 1.50
N MET A 72 5.94 9.03 1.73
CA MET A 72 5.06 8.36 0.78
C MET A 72 3.85 9.24 0.41
N TYR A 73 3.23 9.89 1.40
CA TYR A 73 2.13 10.83 1.18
C TYR A 73 2.54 11.99 0.27
N GLY A 74 3.71 12.60 0.50
CA GLY A 74 4.22 13.69 -0.34
C GLY A 74 4.43 13.26 -1.80
N PHE A 75 5.05 12.10 -2.01
CA PHE A 75 5.23 11.55 -3.35
C PHE A 75 3.91 11.13 -4.01
N ALA A 76 2.96 10.58 -3.25
CA ALA A 76 1.64 10.22 -3.75
C ALA A 76 0.82 11.45 -4.15
N ALA A 77 0.89 12.53 -3.38
CA ALA A 77 0.23 13.80 -3.70
C ALA A 77 0.81 14.42 -4.99
N LEU A 78 2.14 14.46 -5.11
CA LEU A 78 2.81 14.93 -6.32
C LEU A 78 2.47 14.07 -7.55
N ALA A 79 2.46 12.74 -7.40
CA ALA A 79 2.09 11.84 -8.49
C ALA A 79 0.62 12.01 -8.91
N ASN A 80 -0.28 12.24 -7.95
CA ASN A 80 -1.69 12.53 -8.25
C ASN A 80 -1.85 13.85 -9.01
N ASP A 81 -1.11 14.89 -8.63
CA ASP A 81 -1.18 16.19 -9.30
C ASP A 81 -0.57 16.16 -10.71
N LEU A 82 0.53 15.41 -10.89
CA LEU A 82 1.22 15.30 -12.17
C LEU A 82 0.53 14.35 -13.17
N TYR A 83 -0.06 13.26 -12.69
CA TYR A 83 -0.55 12.16 -13.54
C TYR A 83 -2.04 11.87 -13.39
N GLY A 84 -2.73 12.47 -12.41
CA GLY A 84 -4.10 12.08 -12.06
C GLY A 84 -5.11 12.39 -13.14
N ASP A 85 -5.04 13.57 -13.76
CA ASP A 85 -5.99 13.95 -14.82
C ASP A 85 -5.77 13.16 -16.11
N SER A 86 -4.51 12.96 -16.49
CA SER A 86 -4.16 12.24 -17.71
C SER A 86 -4.42 10.73 -17.58
N MET A 87 -4.23 10.12 -16.40
CA MET A 87 -4.63 8.72 -16.17
C MET A 87 -6.15 8.52 -16.04
N ARG A 88 -6.91 9.58 -15.72
CA ARG A 88 -8.38 9.53 -15.69
C ARG A 88 -8.99 9.63 -17.10
N GLY A 89 -8.35 10.36 -18.02
CA GLY A 89 -8.82 10.59 -19.39
C GLY A 89 -8.33 9.61 -20.45
N ASP A 90 -7.07 9.15 -20.39
CA ASP A 90 -6.41 8.43 -21.50
C ASP A 90 -6.47 6.90 -21.40
N ALA A 91 -7.68 6.36 -21.28
CA ALA A 91 -7.90 4.92 -21.28
C ALA A 91 -7.37 4.23 -22.57
N ALA A 92 -7.35 4.93 -23.70
CA ALA A 92 -6.90 4.37 -24.99
C ALA A 92 -5.38 4.18 -25.06
N VAL A 93 -4.59 5.12 -24.51
CA VAL A 93 -3.11 5.04 -24.50
C VAL A 93 -2.65 3.95 -23.51
N LEU A 94 -3.38 3.78 -22.41
CA LEU A 94 -3.08 2.81 -21.37
C LEU A 94 -3.43 1.36 -21.76
N GLN A 95 -4.41 1.15 -22.65
CA GLN A 95 -4.83 -0.18 -23.14
C GLN A 95 -3.72 -0.94 -23.89
N GLY A 96 -2.75 -0.25 -24.48
CA GLY A 96 -1.61 -0.85 -25.18
C GLY A 96 -0.41 -1.23 -24.29
N THR A 97 -0.47 -0.91 -22.99
CA THR A 97 0.64 -1.13 -22.05
C THR A 97 0.44 -2.38 -21.21
N GLY A 98 1.52 -2.94 -20.65
CA GLY A 98 1.45 -4.09 -19.73
C GLY A 98 0.60 -3.85 -18.47
N TRP A 99 0.21 -2.58 -18.23
CA TRP A 99 -0.71 -2.15 -17.18
C TRP A 99 -2.16 -2.60 -17.42
N ALA A 100 -2.62 -2.63 -18.67
CA ALA A 100 -3.96 -3.12 -19.01
C ALA A 100 -4.00 -4.66 -19.11
N ALA A 101 -2.88 -5.29 -19.46
CA ALA A 101 -2.76 -6.74 -19.57
C ALA A 101 -2.64 -7.46 -18.20
N ASP A 102 -2.09 -6.78 -17.19
CA ASP A 102 -1.96 -7.35 -15.85
C ASP A 102 -3.23 -7.08 -15.01
N ALA A 103 -3.82 -8.14 -14.44
CA ALA A 103 -5.06 -8.07 -13.65
C ALA A 103 -4.95 -7.14 -12.41
N GLY A 104 -3.73 -6.84 -11.96
CA GLY A 104 -3.47 -5.88 -10.88
C GLY A 104 -3.07 -4.49 -11.38
N GLY A 105 -2.72 -4.32 -12.65
CA GLY A 105 -2.25 -3.05 -13.21
C GLY A 105 -3.35 -1.99 -13.18
N VAL A 106 -4.58 -2.32 -13.60
CA VAL A 106 -5.74 -1.40 -13.61
C VAL A 106 -6.04 -0.80 -12.22
N GLN A 107 -5.70 -1.50 -11.13
CA GLN A 107 -5.88 -1.00 -9.76
C GLN A 107 -4.78 -0.01 -9.33
N LEU A 108 -3.63 -0.06 -9.99
CA LEU A 108 -2.44 0.77 -9.75
C LEU A 108 -2.48 2.02 -10.64
N THR A 109 -3.36 2.97 -10.30
CA THR A 109 -3.52 4.24 -11.01
C THR A 109 -3.30 5.43 -10.09
N PHE A 110 -2.90 6.56 -10.68
CA PHE A 110 -2.80 7.86 -10.01
C PHE A 110 -4.05 8.74 -10.16
N ALA A 111 -5.13 8.21 -10.76
CA ALA A 111 -6.34 8.99 -11.03
C ALA A 111 -6.95 9.60 -9.74
N ASP A 112 -7.03 8.82 -8.67
CA ASP A 112 -7.60 9.26 -7.39
C ASP A 112 -6.56 9.20 -6.28
N PHE A 113 -6.62 10.15 -5.35
CA PHE A 113 -5.65 10.24 -4.25
C PHE A 113 -5.48 8.92 -3.45
N PRO A 114 -6.55 8.19 -3.07
CA PRO A 114 -6.39 6.90 -2.38
C PRO A 114 -5.69 5.83 -3.24
N ARG A 115 -5.94 5.83 -4.55
CA ARG A 115 -5.30 4.90 -5.49
C ARG A 115 -3.84 5.29 -5.74
N SER A 116 -3.54 6.59 -5.77
CA SER A 116 -2.18 7.13 -5.80
C SER A 116 -1.39 6.64 -4.58
N MET A 117 -1.97 6.71 -3.38
CA MET A 117 -1.34 6.22 -2.15
C MET A 117 -1.07 4.71 -2.19
N LEU A 118 -2.05 3.92 -2.65
CA LEU A 118 -1.88 2.47 -2.83
C LEU A 118 -0.79 2.15 -3.88
N THR A 119 -0.76 2.88 -4.98
CA THR A 119 0.20 2.69 -6.06
C THR A 119 1.62 3.02 -5.58
N THR A 120 1.81 4.16 -4.92
CA THR A 120 3.10 4.53 -4.33
C THR A 120 3.55 3.52 -3.26
N PHE A 121 2.62 3.00 -2.46
CA PHE A 121 2.90 1.92 -1.52
C PHE A 121 3.38 0.64 -2.24
N MET A 122 2.70 0.20 -3.30
CA MET A 122 3.11 -0.98 -4.07
C MET A 122 4.47 -0.80 -4.76
N VAL A 123 4.73 0.39 -5.29
CA VAL A 123 6.05 0.76 -5.84
C VAL A 123 7.14 0.67 -4.76
N SER A 124 6.83 1.05 -3.52
CA SER A 124 7.75 0.93 -2.38
C SER A 124 8.07 -0.51 -1.99
N LEU A 125 7.14 -1.44 -2.22
CA LEU A 125 7.31 -2.88 -1.97
C LEU A 125 8.10 -3.60 -3.08
N LEU A 126 8.67 -2.87 -4.03
CA LEU A 126 9.33 -3.39 -5.24
C LEU A 126 8.41 -4.20 -6.17
N ALA A 127 7.11 -4.25 -5.91
CA ALA A 127 6.16 -5.03 -6.69
C ALA A 127 5.64 -4.21 -7.88
N LYS A 128 5.72 -4.78 -9.09
CA LYS A 128 5.08 -4.25 -10.32
C LYS A 128 5.42 -2.78 -10.65
N TRP A 129 6.47 -2.22 -10.06
CA TRP A 129 6.90 -0.83 -10.29
C TRP A 129 7.25 -0.51 -11.76
N PRO A 130 7.81 -1.43 -12.59
CA PRO A 130 8.09 -1.11 -13.99
C PRO A 130 6.80 -0.88 -14.78
N ILE A 131 5.75 -1.64 -14.45
CA ILE A 131 4.43 -1.51 -15.09
C ILE A 131 3.81 -0.14 -14.78
N VAL A 132 3.92 0.31 -13.53
CA VAL A 132 3.44 1.63 -13.10
C VAL A 132 4.25 2.75 -13.74
N LEU A 133 5.57 2.59 -13.85
CA LEU A 133 6.45 3.55 -14.53
C LEU A 133 6.10 3.66 -16.01
N ASP A 134 5.93 2.53 -16.70
CA ASP A 134 5.63 2.49 -18.13
C ASP A 134 4.25 3.11 -18.40
N ALA A 135 3.26 2.88 -17.53
CA ALA A 135 1.96 3.54 -17.59
C ALA A 135 2.09 5.07 -17.44
N ALA A 136 2.83 5.55 -16.42
CA ALA A 136 3.03 6.99 -16.21
C ALA A 136 3.85 7.65 -17.35
N ALA A 137 4.81 6.93 -17.93
CA ALA A 137 5.58 7.41 -19.08
C ALA A 137 4.77 7.40 -20.39
N ALA A 138 3.83 6.47 -20.56
CA ALA A 138 2.96 6.43 -21.72
C ALA A 138 2.01 7.64 -21.78
N VAL A 139 1.56 8.07 -20.60
CA VAL A 139 0.67 9.23 -20.40
C VAL A 139 1.40 10.57 -20.53
N SER A 140 2.72 10.58 -20.40
CA SER A 140 3.53 11.79 -20.63
C SER A 140 3.67 12.08 -22.13
N GLU A 141 3.04 13.15 -22.63
CA GLU A 141 3.02 13.48 -24.08
C GLU A 141 4.41 13.85 -24.64
N THR A 142 5.25 14.54 -23.85
CA THR A 142 6.55 15.05 -24.31
C THR A 142 7.72 14.12 -23.95
N ALA A 143 8.78 14.11 -24.78
CA ALA A 143 10.00 13.36 -24.48
C ALA A 143 10.69 13.83 -23.19
N ALA A 144 10.65 15.13 -22.91
CA ALA A 144 11.11 15.71 -21.65
C ALA A 144 10.25 15.26 -20.46
N GLY A 145 8.92 15.19 -20.62
CA GLY A 145 8.01 14.64 -19.62
C GLY A 145 8.29 13.17 -19.31
N LYS A 146 8.54 12.35 -20.34
CA LYS A 146 8.91 10.92 -20.17
C LYS A 146 10.21 10.75 -19.37
N ALA A 147 11.21 11.58 -19.64
CA ALA A 147 12.47 11.58 -18.89
C ALA A 147 12.26 12.05 -17.43
N GLY A 148 11.46 13.10 -17.23
CA GLY A 148 11.09 13.61 -15.90
C GLY A 148 10.34 12.57 -15.07
N THR A 149 9.38 11.87 -15.66
CA THR A 149 8.64 10.78 -15.02
C THR A 149 9.55 9.64 -14.60
N ARG A 150 10.46 9.21 -15.47
CA ARG A 150 11.47 8.19 -15.11
C ARG A 150 12.36 8.65 -13.96
N ALA A 151 12.83 9.89 -14.00
CA ALA A 151 13.66 10.45 -12.93
C ALA A 151 12.90 10.50 -11.60
N PHE A 152 11.63 10.88 -11.60
CA PHE A 152 10.77 10.93 -10.41
C PHE A 152 10.63 9.55 -9.74
N PHE A 153 10.27 8.52 -10.52
CA PHE A 153 10.11 7.16 -10.00
C PHE A 153 11.44 6.54 -9.55
N ILE A 154 12.53 6.79 -10.28
CA ILE A 154 13.87 6.32 -9.89
C ILE A 154 14.31 7.01 -8.60
N ALA A 155 14.10 8.33 -8.46
CA ALA A 155 14.45 9.08 -7.26
C ALA A 155 13.66 8.58 -6.04
N TYR A 156 12.34 8.39 -6.18
CA TYR A 156 11.52 7.78 -5.14
C TYR A 156 12.04 6.39 -4.77
N ARG A 157 12.35 5.56 -5.77
CA ARG A 157 12.86 4.20 -5.56
C ARG A 157 14.19 4.20 -4.84
N LEU A 158 15.15 5.04 -5.23
CA LEU A 158 16.44 5.17 -4.55
C LEU A 158 16.24 5.58 -3.10
N LEU A 159 15.34 6.52 -2.82
CA LEU A 159 14.99 6.90 -1.46
C LEU A 159 14.48 5.69 -0.66
N VAL A 160 13.53 4.92 -1.20
CA VAL A 160 13.01 3.75 -0.47
C VAL A 160 14.08 2.65 -0.34
N SER A 161 14.76 2.27 -1.41
CA SER A 161 15.65 1.11 -1.43
C SER A 161 17.00 1.37 -0.76
N VAL A 162 17.55 2.58 -0.90
CA VAL A 162 18.88 2.93 -0.38
C VAL A 162 18.80 3.59 0.98
N VAL A 163 17.74 4.36 1.26
CA VAL A 163 17.62 5.06 2.55
C VAL A 163 16.68 4.31 3.48
N PHE A 164 15.44 4.09 3.08
CA PHE A 164 14.44 3.55 3.99
C PHE A 164 14.73 2.10 4.42
N ILE A 165 15.01 1.18 3.48
CA ILE A 165 15.26 -0.23 3.83
C ILE A 165 16.46 -0.37 4.79
N PRO A 166 17.64 0.22 4.53
CA PRO A 166 18.78 0.09 5.45
C PRO A 166 18.53 0.75 6.82
N VAL A 167 17.87 1.90 6.86
CA VAL A 167 17.49 2.55 8.13
C VAL A 167 16.52 1.67 8.91
N PHE A 168 15.54 1.07 8.23
CA PHE A 168 14.58 0.15 8.84
C PHE A 168 15.25 -1.11 9.39
N VAL A 169 16.18 -1.70 8.65
CA VAL A 169 16.98 -2.85 9.11
C VAL A 169 17.85 -2.46 10.29
N GLY A 170 18.53 -1.31 10.24
CA GLY A 170 19.33 -0.80 11.35
C GLY A 170 18.51 -0.63 12.63
N PHE A 171 17.29 -0.11 12.49
CA PHE A 171 16.36 0.04 13.60
C PHE A 171 15.93 -1.31 14.21
N ILE A 172 15.65 -2.31 13.36
CA ILE A 172 15.34 -3.67 13.81
C ILE A 172 16.51 -4.22 14.63
N ILE A 173 17.72 -4.11 14.09
CA ILE A 173 18.94 -4.63 14.73
C ILE A 173 19.13 -3.97 16.11
N GLU A 174 19.03 -2.65 16.20
CA GLU A 174 19.16 -1.92 17.47
C GLU A 174 18.09 -2.37 18.49
N ALA A 175 16.85 -2.58 18.03
CA ALA A 175 15.79 -3.05 18.89
C ALA A 175 16.01 -4.49 19.40
N PHE A 176 16.59 -5.37 18.57
CA PHE A 176 16.99 -6.72 18.98
C PHE A 176 18.13 -6.67 20.01
N TYR A 177 19.17 -5.87 19.78
CA TYR A 177 20.29 -5.72 20.71
C TYR A 177 19.83 -5.17 22.07
N LYS A 178 19.01 -4.11 22.08
CA LYS A 178 18.45 -3.56 23.33
C LYS A 178 17.69 -4.61 24.13
N ASN A 179 16.96 -5.50 23.47
CA ASN A 179 16.24 -6.56 24.17
C ASN A 179 17.18 -7.65 24.72
N GLN A 180 18.27 -7.98 24.03
CA GLN A 180 19.27 -8.90 24.57
C GLN A 180 19.94 -8.33 25.82
N GLU A 181 20.31 -7.05 25.81
CA GLU A 181 20.91 -6.37 26.96
C GLU A 181 19.97 -6.36 28.18
N ILE A 182 18.67 -6.09 27.97
CA ILE A 182 17.66 -6.15 29.04
C ILE A 182 17.57 -7.56 29.65
N VAL A 183 17.68 -8.61 28.82
CA VAL A 183 17.67 -10.00 29.32
C VAL A 183 18.94 -10.26 30.13
N GLU A 184 20.12 -9.89 29.63
CA GLU A 184 21.39 -10.09 30.31
C GLU A 184 21.50 -9.33 31.64
N GLN A 185 21.00 -8.09 31.70
CA GLN A 185 20.95 -7.30 32.94
C GLN A 185 20.03 -7.91 34.00
N ARG A 186 19.04 -8.71 33.59
CA ARG A 186 18.10 -9.37 34.51
C ARG A 186 18.68 -10.61 35.19
N TRP A 187 19.79 -11.13 34.69
CA TRP A 187 20.47 -12.32 35.21
C TRP A 187 21.77 -11.99 35.97
N ARG A 188 22.10 -10.70 36.13
CA ARG A 188 23.11 -10.22 37.08
C ARG A 188 22.43 -9.64 38.31
#